data_AF-A0A5C2HV43-F1
#
_entry.id   AF-A0A5C2HV43-F1
#
_cell.length_a   1.000
_cell.length_b   1.000
_cell.length_c   1.000
_cell.angle_alpha   90.00
_cell.angle_beta   90.00
_cell.angle_gamma   90.00
#
_symmetry.space_group_name_H-M   'P 1'
#
loop_
_entity.id
_entity.type
_entity.pdbx_description
1 polymer ?
#
loop_
_entity_poly.entity_id
_entity_poly.type
_entity_poly.pdbx_seq_one_letter_code
_entity_poly.pdbx_strand_id
1 'polypeptide(L)'
;MSNLVKILLLASCYLTTATATDIKFSCTSAGCEPFFDASIAWATAHGHTLVPYQSGRLADNLLGLYRQVLSTRSDEFDIMLIDTVWPGALESHLIDFKKIIPQSQLDSHFKPIIDNLTTADGRLIAMPLFTDAGVLYYRKDLLQKYGFAPPKTWGELKDIALAIMAKENNPDLMGYVWQGKGYEGLTCNALEWIDSHHGGTFIDASGNITVNNRATETALAMARDWIGTLTPVEVLNS
;
A
#
# COMPACT_ATOMS: atom_id res chain seq x y z
N MET A 1 -47.74 43.72 -48.71
CA MET A 1 -47.13 44.63 -47.72
C MET A 1 -47.19 43.97 -46.34
N SER A 2 -46.01 43.82 -45.70
CA SER A 2 -45.80 43.68 -44.24
C SER A 2 -46.37 42.43 -43.54
N ASN A 3 -45.65 41.62 -42.76
CA ASN A 3 -44.26 41.52 -42.33
C ASN A 3 -44.11 40.11 -41.71
N LEU A 4 -43.09 39.35 -42.10
CA LEU A 4 -42.65 38.14 -41.38
C LEU A 4 -42.07 38.55 -40.03
N VAL A 5 -42.67 38.12 -38.92
CA VAL A 5 -42.02 38.11 -37.61
C VAL A 5 -41.42 36.72 -37.40
N LYS A 6 -40.12 36.59 -37.64
CA LYS A 6 -39.32 35.44 -37.20
C LYS A 6 -39.18 35.50 -35.68
N ILE A 7 -39.85 34.60 -34.98
CA ILE A 7 -39.58 34.36 -33.56
C ILE A 7 -38.28 33.55 -33.49
N LEU A 8 -37.22 34.22 -33.03
CA LEU A 8 -35.94 33.62 -32.71
C LEU A 8 -36.12 32.75 -31.45
N LEU A 9 -36.06 31.42 -31.59
CA LEU A 9 -35.79 30.57 -30.43
C LEU A 9 -34.33 30.81 -30.01
N LEU A 10 -34.13 31.61 -28.96
CA LEU A 10 -32.89 31.61 -28.19
C LEU A 10 -32.85 30.31 -27.38
N ALA A 11 -32.28 29.27 -27.97
CA ALA A 11 -31.78 28.15 -27.22
C ALA A 11 -30.56 28.64 -26.42
N SER A 12 -30.78 29.04 -25.17
CA SER A 12 -29.69 29.25 -24.22
C SER A 12 -29.04 27.90 -23.95
N CYS A 13 -28.08 27.55 -24.79
CA CYS A 13 -27.15 26.47 -24.53
C CYS A 13 -26.31 26.94 -23.35
N TYR A 14 -26.62 26.47 -22.14
CA TYR A 14 -25.67 26.54 -21.03
C TYR A 14 -24.50 25.64 -21.42
N LEU A 15 -23.55 26.19 -22.17
CA LEU A 15 -22.20 25.67 -22.22
C LEU A 15 -21.66 25.83 -20.81
N THR A 16 -21.77 24.78 -20.00
CA THR A 16 -20.85 24.58 -18.88
C THR A 16 -19.48 24.40 -19.51
N THR A 17 -18.78 25.51 -19.77
CA THR A 17 -17.35 25.46 -19.99
C THR A 17 -16.77 24.92 -18.69
N ALA A 18 -16.36 23.65 -18.68
CA ALA A 18 -15.56 23.13 -17.59
C ALA A 18 -14.34 24.05 -17.47
N THR A 19 -14.30 24.85 -16.42
CA THR A 19 -13.16 25.72 -16.14
C THR A 19 -11.99 24.82 -15.83
N ALA A 20 -10.85 25.06 -16.47
CA ALA A 20 -9.61 24.39 -16.11
C ALA A 20 -9.41 24.50 -14.59
N THR A 21 -9.19 23.36 -13.95
CA THR A 21 -9.07 23.25 -12.50
C THR A 21 -7.74 22.58 -12.19
N ASP A 22 -7.07 23.10 -11.17
CA ASP A 22 -5.87 22.50 -10.61
C ASP A 22 -6.29 21.37 -9.67
N ILE A 23 -5.88 20.14 -9.97
CA ILE A 23 -6.14 18.94 -9.18
C ILE A 23 -4.87 18.63 -8.38
N LYS A 24 -4.93 18.77 -7.06
CA LYS A 24 -3.80 18.58 -6.14
C LYS A 24 -3.68 17.11 -5.77
N PHE A 25 -2.60 16.46 -6.20
CA PHE A 25 -2.37 15.03 -5.98
C PHE A 25 -1.12 14.79 -5.13
N SER A 26 -1.32 14.17 -3.97
CA SER A 26 -0.27 13.60 -3.12
C SER A 26 0.20 12.23 -3.63
N CYS A 27 1.18 12.26 -4.54
CA CYS A 27 1.92 11.08 -4.99
C CYS A 27 3.29 11.04 -4.30
N THR A 28 3.35 10.41 -3.13
CA THR A 28 4.46 10.61 -2.15
C THR A 28 5.24 9.34 -1.84
N SER A 29 4.89 8.18 -2.43
CA SER A 29 5.60 6.92 -2.28
C SER A 29 6.07 6.35 -3.62
N ALA A 30 7.09 5.50 -3.57
CA ALA A 30 7.52 4.71 -4.73
C ALA A 30 6.35 3.84 -5.24
N GLY A 31 6.22 3.72 -6.56
CA GLY A 31 5.17 2.95 -7.24
C GLY A 31 4.00 3.79 -7.74
N CYS A 32 3.85 5.03 -7.27
CA CYS A 32 2.80 5.94 -7.72
C CYS A 32 3.15 6.69 -9.02
N GLU A 33 4.42 6.74 -9.41
CA GLU A 33 4.91 7.52 -10.55
C GLU A 33 4.20 7.18 -11.88
N PRO A 34 4.00 5.89 -12.26
CA PRO A 34 3.32 5.57 -13.51
C PRO A 34 1.86 6.07 -13.53
N PHE A 35 1.21 6.07 -12.37
CA PHE A 35 -0.16 6.56 -12.25
C PHE A 35 -0.21 8.09 -12.26
N PHE A 36 0.77 8.75 -11.64
CA PHE A 36 0.91 10.19 -11.71
C PHE A 36 1.09 10.67 -13.15
N ASP A 37 1.95 10.02 -13.93
CA ASP A 37 2.15 10.32 -15.35
C ASP A 37 0.87 10.11 -16.17
N ALA A 38 0.16 8.99 -15.95
CA ALA A 38 -1.13 8.73 -16.59
C ALA A 38 -2.19 9.79 -16.20
N SER A 39 -2.16 10.26 -14.95
CA SER A 39 -3.06 11.29 -14.44
C SER A 39 -2.76 12.66 -15.05
N ILE A 40 -1.49 13.00 -15.33
CA ILE A 40 -1.12 14.22 -16.07
C ILE A 40 -1.69 14.18 -17.48
N ALA A 41 -1.52 13.04 -18.17
CA ALA A 41 -2.02 12.87 -19.53
C ALA A 41 -3.55 12.99 -19.57
N TRP A 42 -4.25 12.35 -18.62
CA TRP A 42 -5.70 12.48 -18.47
C TRP A 42 -6.11 13.92 -18.19
N ALA A 43 -5.49 14.59 -17.21
CA ALA A 43 -5.83 15.96 -16.84
C ALA A 43 -5.68 16.90 -18.05
N THR A 44 -4.55 16.83 -18.74
CA THR A 44 -4.27 17.64 -19.93
C THR A 44 -5.31 17.41 -21.04
N ALA A 45 -5.64 16.14 -21.32
CA ALA A 45 -6.63 15.80 -22.34
C ALA A 45 -8.05 16.31 -22.04
N HIS A 46 -8.35 16.56 -20.76
CA HIS A 46 -9.66 17.02 -20.30
C HIS A 46 -9.66 18.49 -19.86
N GLY A 47 -8.58 19.23 -20.13
CA GLY A 47 -8.47 20.66 -19.83
C GLY A 47 -8.22 20.98 -18.36
N HIS A 48 -7.68 20.03 -17.59
CA HIS A 48 -7.27 20.19 -16.19
C HIS A 48 -5.74 20.23 -16.05
N THR A 49 -5.28 20.71 -14.91
CA THR A 49 -3.86 20.68 -14.52
C THR A 49 -3.70 19.76 -13.32
N LEU A 50 -2.72 18.87 -13.33
CA LEU A 50 -2.37 18.09 -12.14
C LEU A 50 -1.22 18.79 -11.41
N VAL A 51 -1.40 19.07 -10.12
CA VAL A 51 -0.40 19.71 -9.27
C VAL A 51 0.15 18.66 -8.29
N PRO A 52 1.42 18.25 -8.41
CA PRO A 52 2.02 17.34 -7.44
C PRO A 52 2.17 18.04 -6.09
N TYR A 53 1.70 17.37 -5.04
CA TYR A 53 2.13 17.73 -3.70
C TYR A 53 3.53 17.16 -3.45
N GLN A 54 4.52 18.04 -3.49
CA GLN A 54 5.90 17.72 -3.11
C GLN A 54 6.00 17.80 -1.59
N SER A 55 5.80 16.67 -0.90
CA SER A 55 6.02 16.56 0.54
C SER A 55 7.52 16.72 0.82
N GLY A 56 8.01 17.94 0.95
CA GLY A 56 9.41 18.17 1.30
C GLY A 56 9.79 17.36 2.54
N ARG A 57 10.62 16.32 2.38
CA ARG A 57 11.23 15.49 3.44
C ARG A 57 10.33 15.01 4.60
N LEU A 58 9.02 14.86 4.41
CA LEU A 58 8.08 14.40 5.44
C LEU A 58 7.52 12.99 5.18
N ALA A 59 8.30 12.13 4.52
CA ALA A 59 7.90 10.74 4.25
C ALA A 59 7.73 9.91 5.54
N ASP A 60 8.35 10.29 6.65
CA ASP A 60 8.37 9.48 7.88
C ASP A 60 7.04 9.49 8.66
N ASN A 61 6.10 10.43 8.37
CA ASN A 61 4.79 10.49 9.04
C ASN A 61 3.68 11.11 8.16
N LEU A 62 3.48 10.56 6.96
CA LEU A 62 2.47 11.05 6.01
C LEU A 62 1.03 10.94 6.56
N LEU A 63 0.70 9.88 7.31
CA LEU A 63 -0.61 9.74 7.95
C LEU A 63 -0.90 10.90 8.92
N GLY A 64 0.08 11.31 9.71
CA GLY A 64 -0.06 12.45 10.63
C GLY A 64 -0.38 13.75 9.88
N LEU A 65 0.30 14.01 8.77
CA LEU A 65 0.03 15.14 7.89
C LEU A 65 -1.40 15.10 7.34
N TYR A 66 -1.83 13.97 6.78
CA TYR A 66 -3.19 13.82 6.26
C TYR A 66 -4.24 14.06 7.33
N ARG A 67 -4.08 13.48 8.53
CA ARG A 67 -5.00 13.73 9.64
C ARG A 67 -5.08 15.21 10.02
N GLN A 68 -3.95 15.92 10.06
CA GLN A 68 -3.93 17.34 10.36
C GLN A 68 -4.68 18.15 9.29
N VAL A 69 -4.36 17.97 8.02
CA VAL A 69 -4.96 18.71 6.90
C VAL A 69 -6.46 18.41 6.77
N LEU A 70 -6.86 17.15 6.89
CA LEU A 70 -8.26 16.76 6.77
C LEU A 70 -9.10 17.23 7.98
N SER A 71 -8.49 17.32 9.17
CA SER A 71 -9.18 17.82 10.36
C SER A 71 -9.58 19.31 10.25
N THR A 72 -8.82 20.10 9.50
CA THR A 72 -9.12 21.52 9.25
C THR A 72 -10.03 21.72 8.04
N ARG A 73 -10.43 20.64 7.35
CA ARG A 73 -11.18 20.68 6.08
C ARG A 73 -10.46 21.50 5.01
N SER A 74 -9.14 21.45 5.01
CA SER A 74 -8.31 22.11 4.01
C SER A 74 -8.51 21.49 2.63
N ASP A 75 -8.39 22.31 1.59
CA ASP A 75 -8.41 21.92 0.19
C ASP A 75 -7.01 21.57 -0.35
N GLU A 76 -6.03 21.30 0.51
CA GLU A 76 -4.64 21.02 0.10
C GLU A 76 -4.51 19.76 -0.77
N PHE A 77 -5.42 18.81 -0.63
CA PHE A 77 -5.43 17.55 -1.39
C PHE A 77 -6.79 17.28 -2.02
N ASP A 78 -6.80 17.02 -3.32
CA ASP A 78 -7.96 16.46 -4.03
C ASP A 78 -7.82 14.94 -4.16
N ILE A 79 -6.60 14.45 -4.42
CA ILE A 79 -6.27 13.04 -4.52
C ILE A 79 -5.14 12.73 -3.54
N MET A 80 -5.35 11.71 -2.70
CA MET A 80 -4.36 11.23 -1.74
C MET A 80 -4.02 9.78 -2.04
N LEU A 81 -2.73 9.49 -2.15
CA LEU A 81 -2.24 8.12 -2.07
C LEU A 81 -2.23 7.71 -0.60
N ILE A 82 -3.13 6.80 -0.22
CA ILE A 82 -3.23 6.29 1.14
C ILE A 82 -2.72 4.85 1.22
N ASP A 83 -2.01 4.53 2.30
CA ASP A 83 -1.62 3.16 2.61
C ASP A 83 -2.85 2.28 2.87
N THR A 84 -2.75 0.99 2.56
CA THR A 84 -3.80 -0.02 2.81
C THR A 84 -4.19 -0.12 4.28
N VAL A 85 -3.33 0.26 5.23
CA VAL A 85 -3.65 0.23 6.67
C VAL A 85 -4.30 1.52 7.20
N TRP A 86 -4.41 2.58 6.38
CA TRP A 86 -4.97 3.88 6.78
C TRP A 86 -6.49 4.10 6.57
N PRO A 87 -7.26 3.29 5.81
CA PRO A 87 -8.68 3.58 5.54
C PRO A 87 -9.49 3.86 6.80
N GLY A 88 -9.39 3.01 7.83
CA GLY A 88 -10.12 3.19 9.09
C GLY A 88 -9.74 4.46 9.86
N ALA A 89 -8.54 5.01 9.68
CA ALA A 89 -8.12 6.26 10.31
C ALA A 89 -8.62 7.51 9.56
N LEU A 90 -8.97 7.36 8.28
CA LEU A 90 -9.31 8.46 7.37
C LEU A 90 -10.78 8.43 6.90
N GLU A 91 -11.53 7.36 7.19
CA GLU A 91 -12.86 7.07 6.62
C GLU A 91 -13.91 8.17 6.74
N SER A 92 -13.80 9.04 7.75
CA SER A 92 -14.73 10.15 7.99
C SER A 92 -14.49 11.35 7.07
N HIS A 93 -13.36 11.38 6.37
CA HIS A 93 -12.93 12.46 5.49
C HIS A 93 -13.01 12.11 4.00
N LEU A 94 -13.27 10.83 3.67
CA LEU A 94 -13.20 10.31 2.31
C LEU A 94 -14.59 10.14 1.67
N ILE A 95 -14.64 10.30 0.35
CA ILE A 95 -15.87 10.16 -0.44
C ILE A 95 -16.28 8.69 -0.60
N ASP A 96 -17.57 8.45 -0.84
CA ASP A 96 -18.09 7.11 -1.12
C ASP A 96 -18.09 6.83 -2.63
N PHE A 97 -17.11 6.03 -3.08
CA PHE A 97 -16.93 5.61 -4.47
C PHE A 97 -17.99 4.63 -4.95
N LYS A 98 -18.73 3.97 -4.07
CA LYS A 98 -19.73 2.96 -4.46
C LYS A 98 -20.88 3.54 -5.29
N LYS A 99 -21.10 4.86 -5.16
CA LYS A 99 -22.09 5.61 -5.96
C LYS A 99 -21.55 6.11 -7.30
N ILE A 100 -20.24 6.03 -7.50
CA ILE A 100 -19.53 6.60 -8.64
C ILE A 100 -19.06 5.49 -9.58
N ILE A 101 -18.58 4.39 -9.01
CA ILE A 101 -17.92 3.30 -9.73
C ILE A 101 -18.90 2.14 -9.97
N PRO A 102 -19.06 1.67 -11.22
CA PRO A 102 -19.88 0.50 -11.52
C PRO A 102 -19.35 -0.77 -10.84
N GLN A 103 -20.25 -1.63 -10.37
CA GLN A 103 -19.87 -2.90 -9.71
C GLN A 103 -18.94 -3.77 -10.59
N SER A 104 -19.14 -3.77 -11.90
CA SER A 104 -18.29 -4.52 -12.83
C SER A 104 -16.82 -4.07 -12.82
N GLN A 105 -16.53 -2.82 -12.47
CA GLN A 105 -15.15 -2.36 -12.26
C GLN A 105 -14.61 -2.85 -10.93
N LEU A 106 -15.43 -2.84 -9.87
CA LEU A 106 -15.03 -3.37 -8.56
C LEU A 106 -14.72 -4.87 -8.63
N ASP A 107 -15.50 -5.63 -9.39
CA ASP A 107 -15.33 -7.08 -9.59
C ASP A 107 -14.03 -7.43 -10.35
N SER A 108 -13.39 -6.45 -11.00
CA SER A 108 -12.09 -6.64 -11.66
C SER A 108 -10.90 -6.54 -10.69
N HIS A 109 -11.13 -6.13 -9.45
CA HIS A 109 -10.11 -6.05 -8.40
C HIS A 109 -10.14 -7.26 -7.47
N PHE A 110 -9.05 -7.47 -6.73
CA PHE A 110 -9.01 -8.48 -5.68
C PHE A 110 -10.01 -8.13 -4.58
N LYS A 111 -10.97 -9.04 -4.35
CA LYS A 111 -12.00 -8.87 -3.32
C LYS A 111 -11.45 -8.48 -1.94
N PRO A 112 -10.37 -9.11 -1.41
CA PRO A 112 -9.84 -8.72 -0.10
C PRO A 112 -9.41 -7.25 -0.01
N ILE A 113 -8.90 -6.68 -1.12
CA ILE A 113 -8.51 -5.26 -1.16
C ILE A 113 -9.77 -4.39 -1.13
N ILE A 114 -10.78 -4.70 -1.95
CA ILE A 114 -12.05 -3.96 -1.95
C ILE A 114 -12.73 -4.03 -0.58
N ASP A 115 -12.72 -5.19 0.07
CA ASP A 115 -13.27 -5.37 1.41
C ASP A 115 -12.53 -4.49 2.43
N ASN A 116 -11.18 -4.43 2.38
CA ASN A 116 -10.38 -3.59 3.26
C ASN A 116 -10.62 -2.08 3.06
N LEU A 117 -10.97 -1.66 1.85
CA LEU A 117 -11.33 -0.27 1.53
C LEU A 117 -12.82 0.03 1.76
N THR A 118 -13.60 -0.94 2.22
CA THR A 118 -15.03 -0.79 2.51
C THR A 118 -15.22 -0.62 4.02
N THR A 119 -15.85 0.47 4.43
CA THR A 119 -16.14 0.77 5.83
C THR A 119 -17.19 -0.18 6.40
N ALA A 120 -17.31 -0.22 7.74
CA ALA A 120 -18.33 -1.03 8.41
C ALA A 120 -19.78 -0.65 8.03
N ASP A 121 -20.03 0.61 7.67
CA ASP A 121 -21.31 1.10 7.14
C ASP A 121 -21.49 0.86 5.62
N GLY A 122 -20.51 0.23 4.96
CA GLY A 122 -20.60 -0.27 3.59
C GLY A 122 -20.23 0.74 2.50
N ARG A 123 -19.58 1.86 2.85
CA ARG A 123 -19.04 2.86 1.91
C ARG A 123 -17.70 2.38 1.38
N LEU A 124 -17.47 2.54 0.07
CA LEU A 124 -16.16 2.31 -0.52
C LEU A 124 -15.38 3.61 -0.49
N ILE A 125 -14.35 3.73 0.35
CA ILE A 125 -13.71 5.02 0.65
C ILE A 125 -12.42 5.28 -0.11
N ALA A 126 -11.92 4.30 -0.87
CA ALA A 126 -10.78 4.45 -1.76
C ALA A 126 -10.84 3.43 -2.90
N MET A 127 -9.98 3.62 -3.91
CA MET A 127 -9.82 2.68 -5.03
C MET A 127 -8.43 2.05 -5.01
N PRO A 128 -8.31 0.74 -5.29
CA PRO A 128 -7.00 0.10 -5.41
C PRO A 128 -6.21 0.69 -6.57
N LEU A 129 -4.96 1.09 -6.29
CA LEU A 129 -4.05 1.58 -7.33
C LEU A 129 -3.03 0.52 -7.75
N PHE A 130 -2.26 0.04 -6.78
CA PHE A 130 -1.37 -1.12 -6.89
C PHE A 130 -1.41 -1.88 -5.57
N THR A 131 -0.84 -3.08 -5.54
CA THR A 131 -0.77 -3.92 -4.35
C THR A 131 0.57 -4.62 -4.29
N ASP A 132 1.04 -4.85 -3.08
CA ASP A 132 2.26 -5.61 -2.79
C ASP A 132 1.94 -6.71 -1.78
N ALA A 133 2.81 -7.71 -1.73
CA ALA A 133 2.74 -8.78 -0.76
C ALA A 133 4.16 -9.19 -0.34
N GLY A 134 4.31 -9.67 0.89
CA GLY A 134 5.53 -10.32 1.34
C GLY A 134 5.88 -11.52 0.46
N VAL A 135 7.09 -11.52 -0.08
CA VAL A 135 7.61 -12.61 -0.90
C VAL A 135 9.04 -12.96 -0.49
N LEU A 136 9.39 -14.23 -0.63
CA LEU A 136 10.76 -14.68 -0.42
C LEU A 136 11.58 -14.55 -1.70
N TYR A 137 12.50 -13.60 -1.73
CA TYR A 137 13.57 -13.57 -2.72
C TYR A 137 14.69 -14.54 -2.33
N TYR A 138 15.20 -15.28 -3.31
CA TYR A 138 16.28 -16.23 -3.08
C TYR A 138 17.26 -16.29 -4.25
N ARG A 139 18.52 -16.62 -3.95
CA ARG A 139 19.59 -16.78 -4.94
C ARG A 139 19.51 -18.13 -5.64
N LYS A 140 18.77 -18.17 -6.76
CA LYS A 140 18.57 -19.38 -7.60
C LYS A 140 19.90 -20.07 -7.95
N ASP A 141 20.93 -19.30 -8.25
CA ASP A 141 22.26 -19.78 -8.60
C ASP A 141 22.96 -20.48 -7.42
N LEU A 142 22.85 -19.94 -6.20
CA LEU A 142 23.41 -20.59 -5.00
C LEU A 142 22.64 -21.86 -4.64
N LEU A 143 21.30 -21.84 -4.72
CA LEU A 143 20.50 -23.04 -4.52
C LEU A 143 20.89 -24.14 -5.52
N GLN A 144 21.01 -23.80 -6.81
CA GLN A 144 21.41 -24.75 -7.85
C GLN A 144 22.84 -25.27 -7.66
N LYS A 145 23.79 -24.39 -7.33
CA LYS A 145 25.20 -24.75 -7.07
C LYS A 145 25.34 -25.81 -5.99
N TYR A 146 24.49 -25.74 -4.96
CA TYR A 146 24.54 -26.66 -3.82
C TYR A 146 23.43 -27.73 -3.81
N GLY A 147 22.63 -27.82 -4.88
CA GLY A 147 21.63 -28.87 -5.07
C GLY A 147 20.38 -28.74 -4.18
N PHE A 148 20.04 -27.53 -3.76
CA PHE A 148 18.85 -27.26 -2.95
C PHE A 148 17.65 -26.80 -3.79
N ALA A 149 16.46 -27.20 -3.38
CA ALA A 149 15.21 -26.59 -3.85
C ALA A 149 14.91 -25.31 -3.03
N PRO A 150 14.07 -24.38 -3.53
CA PRO A 150 13.61 -23.26 -2.72
C PRO A 150 12.89 -23.75 -1.45
N PRO A 151 13.17 -23.16 -0.28
CA PRO A 151 12.61 -23.62 0.99
C PRO A 151 11.08 -23.46 1.01
N LYS A 152 10.41 -24.41 1.67
CA LYS A 152 8.97 -24.43 1.91
C LYS A 152 8.62 -24.13 3.36
N THR A 153 9.59 -24.19 4.26
CA THR A 153 9.42 -23.90 5.68
C THR A 153 10.55 -22.99 6.17
N TRP A 154 10.31 -22.30 7.30
CA TRP A 154 11.35 -21.50 7.95
C TRP A 154 12.54 -22.33 8.44
N GLY A 155 12.30 -23.58 8.85
CA GLY A 155 13.36 -24.51 9.21
C GLY A 155 14.24 -24.85 8.01
N GLU A 156 13.64 -25.18 6.87
CA GLU A 156 14.38 -25.41 5.62
C GLU A 156 15.16 -24.16 5.18
N LEU A 157 14.57 -22.96 5.30
CA LEU A 157 15.25 -21.71 4.98
C LEU A 157 16.52 -21.58 5.81
N LYS A 158 16.43 -21.74 7.13
CA LYS A 158 17.58 -21.69 8.04
C LYS A 158 18.65 -22.70 7.66
N ASP A 159 18.28 -23.97 7.50
CA ASP A 159 19.24 -25.05 7.29
C ASP A 159 19.95 -24.91 5.93
N ILE A 160 19.20 -24.57 4.87
CA ILE A 160 19.76 -24.31 3.54
C ILE A 160 20.71 -23.12 3.58
N ALA A 161 20.29 -22.02 4.19
CA ALA A 161 21.09 -20.81 4.24
C ALA A 161 22.38 -20.99 5.03
N LEU A 162 22.34 -21.67 6.19
CA LEU A 162 23.54 -22.03 6.96
C LEU A 162 24.48 -22.93 6.16
N ALA A 163 23.94 -23.94 5.45
CA ALA A 163 24.73 -24.84 4.63
C ALA A 163 25.41 -24.11 3.45
N ILE A 164 24.75 -23.10 2.87
CA ILE A 164 25.32 -22.28 1.80
C ILE A 164 26.38 -21.34 2.37
N MET A 165 26.09 -20.60 3.44
CA MET A 165 27.05 -19.70 4.10
C MET A 165 28.34 -20.43 4.50
N ALA A 166 28.25 -21.66 5.01
CA ALA A 166 29.42 -22.45 5.38
C ALA A 166 30.27 -22.92 4.19
N LYS A 167 29.69 -23.00 2.99
CA LYS A 167 30.37 -23.45 1.76
C LYS A 167 30.81 -22.29 0.88
N GLU A 168 30.21 -21.11 1.05
CA GLU A 168 30.63 -19.89 0.40
C GLU A 168 31.78 -19.27 1.20
N ASN A 169 32.94 -19.09 0.57
CA ASN A 169 34.09 -18.43 1.22
C ASN A 169 33.95 -16.91 1.18
N ASN A 170 32.78 -16.40 1.60
CA ASN A 170 32.46 -14.99 1.63
C ASN A 170 31.98 -14.60 3.04
N PRO A 171 32.81 -13.91 3.84
CA PRO A 171 32.44 -13.52 5.20
C PRO A 171 31.28 -12.50 5.26
N ASP A 172 30.99 -11.82 4.15
CA ASP A 172 29.91 -10.84 4.07
C ASP A 172 28.57 -11.47 3.64
N LEU A 173 28.55 -12.76 3.28
CA LEU A 173 27.33 -13.44 2.88
C LEU A 173 26.49 -13.81 4.10
N MET A 174 25.32 -13.18 4.22
CA MET A 174 24.31 -13.54 5.21
C MET A 174 23.16 -14.35 4.59
N GLY A 175 22.57 -15.22 5.41
CA GLY A 175 21.59 -16.20 4.96
C GLY A 175 20.19 -15.65 4.74
N TYR A 176 19.79 -14.66 5.53
CA TYR A 176 18.48 -14.02 5.43
C TYR A 176 18.51 -12.57 5.93
N VAL A 177 17.95 -11.65 5.13
CA VAL A 177 17.81 -10.22 5.45
C VAL A 177 16.35 -9.80 5.31
N TRP A 178 15.91 -8.90 6.18
CA TRP A 178 14.52 -8.46 6.31
C TRP A 178 14.49 -7.07 6.97
N GLN A 179 13.32 -6.43 7.01
CA GLN A 179 13.17 -5.05 7.54
C GLN A 179 12.95 -5.08 9.06
N GLY A 180 14.02 -4.85 9.83
CA GLY A 180 14.02 -5.01 11.27
C GLY A 180 13.97 -3.73 12.09
N LYS A 181 14.01 -2.56 11.44
CA LYS A 181 13.86 -1.26 12.10
C LYS A 181 12.48 -1.09 12.74
N GLY A 182 12.39 -0.28 13.80
CA GLY A 182 11.12 0.05 14.48
C GLY A 182 10.21 0.98 13.67
N TYR A 183 9.66 0.49 12.55
CA TYR A 183 8.69 1.18 11.70
C TYR A 183 7.61 0.19 11.19
N GLU A 184 6.72 0.65 10.30
CA GLU A 184 5.60 -0.14 9.77
C GLU A 184 6.05 -1.48 9.15
N GLY A 185 7.16 -1.51 8.40
CA GLY A 185 7.62 -2.74 7.74
C GLY A 185 7.98 -3.88 8.69
N LEU A 186 8.41 -3.59 9.93
CA LEU A 186 8.61 -4.62 10.96
C LEU A 186 7.28 -5.24 11.40
N THR A 187 6.19 -4.47 11.41
CA THR A 187 4.85 -4.98 11.71
C THR A 187 4.40 -5.96 10.62
N CYS A 188 4.69 -5.67 9.35
CA CYS A 188 4.45 -6.58 8.24
C CYS A 188 5.22 -7.91 8.40
N ASN A 189 6.55 -7.85 8.60
CA ASN A 189 7.36 -9.05 8.84
C ASN A 189 6.86 -9.88 10.03
N ALA A 190 6.53 -9.22 11.14
CA ALA A 190 6.03 -9.90 12.33
C ALA A 190 4.70 -10.62 12.05
N LEU A 191 3.77 -9.98 11.32
CA LEU A 191 2.50 -10.60 10.96
C LEU A 191 2.69 -11.83 10.08
N GLU A 192 3.61 -11.77 9.10
CA GLU A 192 3.94 -12.90 8.23
C GLU A 192 4.50 -14.09 9.03
N TRP A 193 5.41 -13.84 9.98
CA TRP A 193 5.92 -14.91 10.84
C TRP A 193 4.84 -15.49 11.75
N ILE A 194 4.01 -14.65 12.37
CA ILE A 194 2.95 -15.08 13.28
C ILE A 194 1.92 -15.92 12.52
N ASP A 195 1.42 -15.43 11.39
CA ASP A 195 0.42 -16.12 10.58
C ASP A 195 0.94 -17.47 10.05
N SER A 196 2.18 -17.50 9.55
CA SER A 196 2.81 -18.74 9.07
C SER A 196 3.09 -19.78 10.17
N HIS A 197 3.10 -19.36 11.44
CA HIS A 197 3.15 -20.26 12.60
C HIS A 197 1.75 -20.57 13.17
N HIS A 198 0.69 -20.15 12.50
CA HIS A 198 -0.71 -20.27 12.95
C HIS A 198 -0.99 -19.53 14.26
N GLY A 199 -0.27 -18.43 14.52
CA GLY A 199 -0.52 -17.53 15.65
C GLY A 199 -1.69 -16.56 15.44
N GLY A 200 -2.26 -16.53 14.23
CA GLY A 200 -3.39 -15.67 13.86
C GLY A 200 -2.96 -14.23 13.60
N THR A 201 -3.83 -13.29 13.94
CA THR A 201 -3.59 -11.85 13.81
C THR A 201 -3.26 -11.21 15.16
N PHE A 202 -2.83 -9.94 15.14
CA PHE A 202 -2.65 -9.17 16.38
C PHE A 202 -3.97 -8.95 17.12
N ILE A 203 -4.99 -8.59 16.34
CA ILE A 203 -6.35 -8.29 16.77
C ILE A 203 -7.29 -9.06 15.83
N ASP A 204 -8.28 -9.76 16.37
CA ASP A 204 -9.26 -10.50 15.57
C ASP A 204 -10.36 -9.57 14.99
N ALA A 205 -11.22 -10.12 14.14
CA ALA A 205 -12.32 -9.37 13.52
C ALA A 205 -13.37 -8.85 14.52
N SER A 206 -13.39 -9.36 15.76
CA SER A 206 -14.27 -8.86 16.83
C SER A 206 -13.61 -7.77 17.68
N GLY A 207 -12.34 -7.42 17.39
CA GLY A 207 -11.56 -6.44 18.13
C GLY A 207 -10.84 -7.01 19.36
N ASN A 208 -10.80 -8.33 19.55
CA ASN A 208 -10.07 -8.93 20.67
C ASN A 208 -8.57 -8.98 20.37
N ILE A 209 -7.75 -8.71 21.39
CA ILE A 209 -6.29 -8.83 21.29
C ILE A 209 -5.92 -10.32 21.37
N THR A 210 -5.39 -10.89 20.28
CA THR A 210 -5.12 -12.33 20.12
C THR A 210 -3.64 -12.69 20.05
N VAL A 211 -2.77 -11.68 19.95
CA VAL A 211 -1.32 -11.86 19.75
C VAL A 211 -0.63 -12.69 20.84
N ASN A 212 -1.13 -12.68 22.08
CA ASN A 212 -0.49 -13.35 23.21
C ASN A 212 -0.81 -14.85 23.21
N ASN A 213 -0.05 -15.62 22.43
CA ASN A 213 -0.17 -17.06 22.34
C ASN A 213 1.18 -17.72 22.00
N ARG A 214 1.28 -19.03 22.24
CA ARG A 214 2.52 -19.80 22.08
C ARG A 214 3.05 -19.83 20.63
N ALA A 215 2.16 -19.81 19.64
CA ALA A 215 2.57 -19.79 18.24
C ALA A 215 3.24 -18.46 17.89
N THR A 216 2.69 -17.33 18.35
CA THR A 216 3.33 -16.02 18.26
C THR A 216 4.68 -15.99 18.97
N GLU A 217 4.77 -16.50 20.20
CA GLU A 217 6.04 -16.57 20.93
C GLU A 217 7.10 -17.35 20.14
N THR A 218 6.71 -18.46 19.51
CA THR A 218 7.59 -19.29 18.70
C THR A 218 8.07 -18.55 17.45
N ALA A 219 7.15 -17.88 16.74
CA ALA A 219 7.47 -17.09 15.56
C ALA A 219 8.45 -15.96 15.85
N LEU A 220 8.20 -15.18 16.90
CA LEU A 220 9.05 -14.06 17.29
C LEU A 220 10.39 -14.52 17.87
N ALA A 221 10.42 -15.63 18.61
CA ALA A 221 11.65 -16.24 19.09
C ALA A 221 12.54 -16.70 17.92
N MET A 222 11.95 -17.30 16.87
CA MET A 222 12.69 -17.68 15.67
C MET A 222 13.40 -16.47 15.03
N ALA A 223 12.66 -15.38 14.77
CA ALA A 223 13.24 -14.18 14.18
C ALA A 223 14.33 -13.57 15.05
N ARG A 224 14.12 -13.51 16.38
CA ARG A 224 15.13 -13.05 17.35
C ARG A 224 16.39 -13.90 17.31
N ASP A 225 16.24 -15.23 17.34
CA ASP A 225 17.36 -16.17 17.46
C ASP A 225 18.23 -16.23 16.20
N TRP A 226 17.72 -15.74 15.06
CA TRP A 226 18.46 -15.66 13.80
C TRP A 226 19.39 -14.45 13.74
N ILE A 227 19.16 -13.42 14.56
CA ILE A 227 20.00 -12.22 14.59
C ILE A 227 21.41 -12.57 15.07
N GLY A 228 22.41 -12.11 14.32
CA GLY A 228 23.82 -12.35 14.58
C GLY A 228 24.32 -13.74 14.17
N THR A 229 23.45 -14.60 13.65
CA THR A 229 23.82 -15.94 13.15
C THR A 229 23.47 -16.09 11.68
N LEU A 230 22.18 -16.17 11.37
CA LEU A 230 21.66 -16.28 10.01
C LEU A 230 21.45 -14.90 9.37
N THR A 231 21.09 -13.93 10.20
CA THR A 231 20.74 -12.55 9.82
C THR A 231 21.75 -11.58 10.42
N PRO A 232 22.18 -10.54 9.70
CA PRO A 232 23.10 -9.53 10.24
C PRO A 232 22.44 -8.73 11.36
N VAL A 233 23.21 -8.21 12.32
CA VAL A 233 22.67 -7.37 13.40
C VAL A 233 22.14 -6.04 12.84
N GLU A 234 22.68 -5.62 11.70
CA GLU A 234 22.37 -4.40 10.99
C GLU A 234 20.90 -4.30 10.55
N VAL A 235 20.18 -5.42 10.43
CA VAL A 235 18.74 -5.39 10.08
C VAL A 235 17.91 -4.58 11.08
N LEU A 236 18.38 -4.43 12.32
CA LEU A 236 17.70 -3.65 13.35
C LEU A 236 17.73 -2.14 13.09
N ASN A 237 18.57 -1.70 12.16
CA ASN A 237 18.76 -0.28 11.81
C ASN A 237 18.30 0.06 10.39
N SER A 238 17.97 -0.94 9.57
CA SER A 238 17.53 -0.79 8.17
C SER A 238 16.01 -0.81 8.03
#